data_AF-A0A7X3IG65-F1
#
_entry.id   AF-A0A7X3IG65-F1
#
_cell.length_a   1.000
_cell.length_b   1.000
_cell.length_c   1.000
_cell.angle_alpha   90.00
_cell.angle_beta   90.00
_cell.angle_gamma   90.00
#
_symmetry.space_group_name_H-M   'P 1'
#
loop_
_entity.id
_entity.type
_entity.pdbx_description
1 polymer ?
#
loop_
_entity_poly.entity_id
_entity_poly.type
_entity_poly.pdbx_seq_one_letter_code
_entity_poly.pdbx_strand_id
1 'polypeptide(L)' 'MKKGIWVIICSLIITAFSSYRLWAIDQPKVGPVGDGIIPDYAYTEIYIGIYIGIGTLLLGILQIILEKVKK' A
#
# COMPACT_ATOMS: atom_id res chain seq x y z
N MET A 1 -16.26 -15.80 4.12
CA MET A 1 -16.57 -14.47 3.54
C MET A 1 -15.98 -13.33 4.37
N LYS A 2 -16.26 -13.27 5.68
CA LYS A 2 -15.74 -12.19 6.56
C LYS A 2 -14.20 -12.06 6.52
N LYS A 3 -13.46 -13.16 6.44
CA LYS A 3 -11.98 -13.17 6.40
C LYS A 3 -11.42 -12.48 5.15
N GLY A 4 -11.91 -12.83 3.96
CA GLY A 4 -11.45 -12.21 2.70
C GLY A 4 -11.75 -10.70 2.65
N ILE A 5 -12.91 -10.28 3.17
CA ILE A 5 -13.26 -8.85 3.27
C ILE A 5 -12.25 -8.10 4.16
N TRP A 6 -11.89 -8.66 5.31
CA TRP A 6 -10.87 -8.06 6.20
C TRP A 6 -9.50 -7.95 5.53
N VAL A 7 -9.08 -8.98 4.79
CA VAL A 7 -7.82 -8.95 4.03
C VAL A 7 -7.85 -7.82 2.99
N ILE A 8 -8.96 -7.66 2.27
CA ILE A 8 -9.14 -6.55 1.32
C ILE A 8 -9.04 -5.19 2.03
N ILE A 9 -9.75 -4.99 3.14
CA ILE A 9 -9.72 -3.72 3.89
C ILE A 9 -8.28 -3.40 4.34
N CYS A 10 -7.58 -4.35 4.95
CA CYS A 10 -6.19 -4.15 5.39
C CYS A 10 -5.26 -3.83 4.21
N SER A 11 -5.42 -4.53 3.08
CA SER A 11 -4.61 -4.30 1.88
C SER A 11 -4.82 -2.91 1.28
N LEU A 12 -6.06 -2.40 1.27
CA LEU A 12 -6.40 -1.06 0.81
C LEU A 12 -5.78 0.01 1.71
N ILE A 13 -5.81 -0.20 3.03
CA ILE A 13 -5.18 0.70 4.00
C ILE A 13 -3.67 0.77 3.75
N ILE A 14 -2.98 -0.37 3.65
CA ILE A 14 -1.53 -0.42 3.39
C ILE A 14 -1.19 0.29 2.08
N THR A 15 -1.95 0.03 1.02
CA THR A 15 -1.74 0.65 -0.29
C THR A 15 -1.96 2.16 -0.22
N ALA A 16 -3.04 2.61 0.42
CA ALA A 16 -3.35 4.04 0.58
C ALA A 16 -2.27 4.78 1.37
N PHE A 17 -1.80 4.22 2.49
CA PHE A 17 -0.71 4.81 3.28
C PHE A 17 0.60 4.87 2.50
N SER A 18 0.94 3.82 1.76
CA SER A 18 2.18 3.78 0.97
C SER A 18 2.12 4.78 -0.19
N SER A 19 0.99 4.87 -0.89
CA SER A 19 0.76 5.87 -1.94
C SER A 19 0.77 7.29 -1.39
N TYR A 20 0.21 7.51 -0.20
CA TYR A 20 0.28 8.82 0.47
C TYR A 20 1.72 9.18 0.82
N ARG A 21 2.52 8.24 1.34
CA ARG A 21 3.95 8.47 1.62
C ARG A 21 4.71 8.81 0.35
N LEU A 22 4.44 8.12 -0.77
CA LEU A 22 5.04 8.43 -2.06
C LEU A 22 4.71 9.85 -2.49
N TRP A 23 3.43 10.21 -2.48
CA TRP A 23 3.00 11.56 -2.84
C TRP A 23 3.63 12.62 -1.94
N ALA A 24 3.68 12.38 -0.62
CA ALA A 24 4.21 13.31 0.36
C ALA A 24 5.72 13.52 0.24
N ILE A 25 6.48 12.50 -0.19
CA ILE A 25 7.92 12.62 -0.37
C ILE A 25 8.26 13.47 -1.61
N ASP A 26 7.41 13.41 -2.63
CA ASP A 26 7.56 14.16 -3.87
C ASP A 26 6.95 15.57 -3.81
N GLN A 27 6.34 15.96 -2.68
CA GLN A 27 5.84 17.33 -2.52
C GLN A 27 7.01 18.32 -2.38
N PRO A 28 6.93 19.50 -3.03
CA PRO A 28 7.91 20.56 -2.84
C PRO A 28 7.89 21.00 -1.37
N LYS A 29 9.07 20.99 -0.73
CA LYS A 29 9.19 21.32 0.69
C LYS A 29 9.18 22.84 0.85
N VAL A 30 8.01 23.39 1.16
CA VAL A 30 7.86 24.81 1.51
C VAL A 30 8.21 25.03 2.99
N GLY A 31 9.46 25.42 3.27
CA GLY A 31 9.93 25.71 4.63
C GLY A 31 11.44 25.98 4.71
N PRO A 32 11.98 26.35 5.91
CA PRO A 32 13.41 26.63 6.11
C PRO A 32 14.30 25.38 5.92
N VAL A 33 13.69 24.20 5.92
CA VAL A 33 14.27 22.91 5.54
C VAL A 33 13.92 22.71 4.07
N GLY A 34 14.76 23.22 3.15
CA GLY A 34 14.53 23.14 1.71
C GLY A 34 14.56 21.70 1.16
N ASP A 35 14.75 21.56 -0.15
CA ASP A 35 14.85 20.27 -0.85
C ASP A 35 16.14 19.52 -0.50
N GLY A 36 16.24 19.05 0.75
CA GLY A 36 17.27 18.12 1.17
C GLY A 36 17.16 16.83 0.35
N ILE A 37 18.32 16.28 -0.04
CA ILE A 37 18.43 15.04 -0.80
C ILE A 37 17.64 13.93 -0.07
N ILE A 38 16.61 13.41 -0.72
CA ILE A 38 15.86 12.26 -0.25
C ILE A 38 16.71 11.03 -0.59
N PRO A 39 17.06 10.18 0.38
CA PRO A 39 17.86 9.00 0.10
C PRO A 39 17.03 7.90 -0.58
N ASP A 40 17.64 7.19 -1.52
CA ASP A 40 16.99 6.15 -2.34
C ASP A 40 16.30 5.04 -1.52
N TYR A 41 16.82 4.73 -0.32
CA TYR A 41 16.22 3.73 0.56
C TYR A 41 14.80 4.13 1.01
N ALA A 42 14.48 5.42 1.08
CA ALA A 42 13.15 5.91 1.44
C ALA A 42 12.10 5.52 0.39
N TYR A 43 12.45 5.59 -0.90
CA TYR A 43 11.59 5.13 -2.00
C TYR A 43 11.44 3.61 -2.00
N THR A 44 12.53 2.89 -1.69
CA THR A 44 12.54 1.42 -1.65
C THR A 44 11.50 0.88 -0.66
N GLU A 45 11.47 1.42 0.56
CA GLU A 45 10.48 1.04 1.59
C GLU A 45 9.04 1.31 1.13
N ILE A 46 8.81 2.45 0.47
CA ILE A 46 7.48 2.84 -0.03
C ILE A 46 7.00 1.87 -1.11
N TYR A 47 7.86 1.54 -2.09
CA TYR A 47 7.52 0.60 -3.14
C TYR A 47 7.27 -0.81 -2.60
N ILE A 48 8.05 -1.28 -1.63
CA ILE A 48 7.78 -2.55 -0.94
C ILE A 48 6.38 -2.54 -0.31
N GLY A 49 6.01 -1.44 0.37
CA GLY A 49 4.68 -1.28 0.94
C GLY A 49 3.55 -1.37 -0.10
N ILE A 50 3.73 -0.72 -1.26
CA ILE A 50 2.78 -0.79 -2.39
C ILE A 50 2.66 -2.23 -2.91
N TYR A 51 3.78 -2.92 -3.15
CA TYR A 51 3.77 -4.30 -3.64
C TYR A 51 3.10 -5.25 -2.65
N ILE A 52 3.35 -5.09 -1.35
CA ILE A 52 2.68 -5.89 -0.29
C ILE A 52 1.18 -5.59 -0.28
N GLY A 53 0.79 -4.32 -0.36
CA GLY A 53 -0.61 -3.91 -0.43
C GLY A 53 -1.35 -4.52 -1.62
N ILE A 54 -0.78 -4.43 -2.82
CA ILE A 54 -1.36 -5.03 -4.03
C ILE A 54 -1.39 -6.56 -3.94
N GLY A 55 -0.31 -7.20 -3.50
CA GLY A 55 -0.23 -8.65 -3.37
C GLY A 55 -1.26 -9.21 -2.39
N THR A 56 -1.41 -8.57 -1.23
CA THR A 56 -2.41 -8.98 -0.23
C THR A 56 -3.85 -8.70 -0.68
N LEU A 57 -4.08 -7.66 -1.47
CA LEU A 57 -5.37 -7.40 -2.10
C LEU A 57 -5.78 -8.55 -3.04
N LEU A 58 -4.86 -9.00 -3.89
CA LEU A 58 -5.09 -10.13 -4.80
C LEU A 58 -5.41 -11.41 -4.03
N LEU A 59 -4.70 -11.68 -2.92
CA LEU A 59 -4.98 -12.83 -2.05
C LEU A 59 -6.37 -12.72 -1.40
N GLY A 60 -6.78 -11.54 -0.95
CA GLY A 60 -8.11 -11.30 -0.39
C GLY A 60 -9.21 -11.55 -1.41
N ILE A 61 -9.04 -11.08 -2.65
CA ILE A 61 -9.96 -11.35 -3.77
C ILE A 61 -10.03 -12.84 -4.08
N LEU A 62 -8.87 -13.50 -4.22
CA LEU A 62 -8.79 -14.94 -4.49
C LEU A 62 -9.50 -15.75 -3.40
N GLN A 63 -9.32 -15.39 -2.13
CA GLN A 63 -10.00 -16.05 -1.01
C GLN A 63 -11.52 -15.94 -1.11
N ILE A 64 -12.05 -14.76 -1.48
CA ILE A 64 -13.50 -14.58 -1.69
C ILE A 64 -14.00 -15.43 -2.85
N ILE A 65 -13.26 -15.50 -3.96
CA ILE A 65 -13.61 -16.32 -5.13
C ILE A 65 -13.65 -17.80 -4.74
N LEU A 66 -12.60 -18.30 -4.09
CA LEU A 66 -12.51 -19.71 -3.66
C LEU A 66 -13.62 -20.08 -2.67
N GLU A 67 -13.98 -19.17 -1.76
CA GLU A 67 -15.11 -19.37 -0.84
C GLU A 67 -16.46 -19.41 -1.57
N LYS A 68 -16.62 -18.67 -2.67
CA LYS A 68 -17.84 -18.72 -3.50
C LYS A 68 -17.92 -20.00 -4.32
N VAL A 69 -16.80 -20.48 -4.87
CA VAL A 69 -16.75 -21.70 -5.68
C VAL A 69 -16.97 -22.96 -4.84
N LYS A 70 -16.59 -22.95 -3.56
CA LYS A 70 -16.79 -24.08 -2.63
C LYS A 70 -18.20 -24.19 -2.05
N LYS A 71 -19.07 -23.21 -2.28
CA LYS A 71 -20.47 -23.20 -1.83
C LYS A 71 -21.39 -23.60 -2.96
#